data_AF-A0A6P0KRH6-F1
#
_entry.id   AF-A0A6P0KRH6-F1
#
_cell.length_a   1.000
_cell.length_b   1.000
_cell.length_c   1.000
_cell.angle_alpha   90.00
_cell.angle_beta   90.00
_cell.angle_gamma   90.00
#
_symmetry.space_group_name_H-M   'P 1'
#
loop_
_entity.id
_entity.type
_entity.pdbx_description
1 polymer ?
#
loop_
_entity_poly.entity_id
_entity_poly.type
_entity_poly.pdbx_seq_one_letter_code
_entity_poly.pdbx_strand_id
1 'polypeptide(L)'
;MFFNVAGVGTGLGILTLLVFGLLQWLHISTGHFLDWVIGVASFWWLLVIVTVPWNVHLEAREVLAEGSASRANEIAVDPKQLDYVKMIAKRSLTVAIALHLLSAVGLYILAATGISAVGYVSSGAALLLTALRPAVRFYQYLAARLRMIRQEFKYPRRDVMELQNRFEALERSVKGLQEQLDPQEPYSWVATHQRYWEETRKGLAELEASMAQLEANNNAEHQRLARDSENAIAQLTTDSQFLDNVREIIRFFKTA
;
A
#
# COMPACT_ATOMS: atom_id res chain seq x y z
N MET A 1 6.52 -24.38 -13.96
CA MET A 1 7.56 -25.32 -13.46
C MET A 1 7.51 -26.69 -14.16
N PHE A 2 6.33 -27.31 -14.34
CA PHE A 2 6.18 -28.60 -15.05
C PHE A 2 6.74 -28.63 -16.49
N PHE A 3 6.52 -27.56 -17.27
CA PHE A 3 7.02 -27.47 -18.65
C PHE A 3 8.56 -27.49 -18.74
N ASN A 4 9.27 -26.90 -17.77
CA ASN A 4 10.74 -26.95 -17.74
C ASN A 4 11.26 -28.35 -17.37
N VAL A 5 10.58 -29.05 -16.46
CA VAL A 5 10.96 -30.43 -16.07
C VAL A 5 10.67 -31.41 -17.20
N ALA A 6 9.55 -31.25 -17.90
CA ALA A 6 9.24 -32.06 -19.09
C ALA A 6 10.23 -31.75 -20.23
N GLY A 7 10.52 -30.48 -20.52
CA GLY A 7 11.49 -30.13 -21.55
C GLY A 7 12.89 -30.69 -21.28
N VAL A 8 13.40 -30.55 -20.06
CA VAL A 8 14.69 -31.12 -19.65
C VAL A 8 14.66 -32.65 -19.66
N GLY A 9 13.56 -33.26 -19.23
CA GLY A 9 13.37 -34.72 -19.29
C GLY A 9 13.43 -35.25 -20.72
N THR A 10 12.83 -34.53 -21.68
CA THR A 10 12.81 -34.96 -23.09
C THR A 10 14.19 -34.82 -23.71
N GLY A 11 14.87 -33.71 -23.42
CA GLY A 11 16.26 -33.53 -23.81
C GLY A 11 17.16 -34.64 -23.26
N LEU A 12 17.03 -34.99 -21.98
CA LEU A 12 17.81 -36.06 -21.36
C LEU A 12 17.48 -37.44 -21.94
N GLY A 13 16.21 -37.75 -22.21
CA GLY A 13 15.81 -39.01 -22.84
C GLY A 13 16.40 -39.16 -24.24
N ILE A 14 16.30 -38.11 -25.07
CA ILE A 14 16.89 -38.08 -26.41
C ILE A 14 18.42 -38.20 -26.33
N LEU A 15 19.06 -37.43 -25.45
CA LEU A 15 20.51 -37.49 -25.23
C LEU A 15 20.95 -38.90 -24.83
N THR A 16 20.22 -39.56 -23.94
CA THR A 16 20.51 -40.93 -23.48
C THR A 16 20.48 -41.91 -24.65
N LEU A 17 19.50 -41.80 -25.55
CA LEU A 17 19.41 -42.63 -26.76
C LEU A 17 20.49 -42.28 -27.80
N LEU A 18 20.86 -41.01 -27.93
CA LEU A 18 21.97 -40.59 -28.80
C LEU A 18 23.32 -41.11 -28.30
N VAL A 19 23.54 -41.07 -26.97
CA VAL A 19 24.73 -41.66 -26.34
C VAL A 19 24.78 -43.15 -26.58
N PHE A 20 23.65 -43.86 -26.48
CA PHE A 20 23.60 -45.27 -26.86
C PHE A 20 24.00 -45.49 -28.33
N GLY A 21 23.45 -44.71 -29.26
CA GLY A 21 23.81 -44.79 -30.68
C GLY A 21 25.30 -44.53 -30.94
N LEU A 22 25.90 -43.56 -30.24
CA LEU A 22 27.33 -43.25 -30.32
C LEU A 22 28.18 -44.40 -29.78
N LEU A 23 27.83 -44.97 -28.62
CA LEU A 23 28.56 -46.09 -28.02
C LEU A 23 28.48 -47.36 -28.87
N GLN A 24 27.32 -47.62 -29.47
CA GLN A 24 27.13 -48.71 -30.44
C GLN A 24 27.97 -48.48 -31.71
N TRP A 25 28.02 -47.25 -32.22
CA TRP A 25 28.90 -46.91 -33.35
C TRP A 25 30.38 -47.13 -33.03
N LEU A 26 30.79 -46.88 -31.78
CA LEU A 26 32.14 -47.17 -31.26
C LEU A 26 32.36 -48.65 -30.90
N HIS A 27 31.39 -49.53 -31.15
CA HIS A 27 31.44 -50.97 -30.85
C HIS A 27 31.68 -51.29 -29.37
N ILE A 28 31.26 -50.40 -28.47
CA ILE A 28 31.33 -50.60 -27.02
C ILE A 28 30.09 -51.42 -26.59
N SER A 29 30.29 -52.52 -25.86
CA SER A 29 29.19 -53.33 -25.34
C SER A 29 28.39 -52.54 -24.29
N THR A 30 27.15 -52.18 -24.62
CA THR A 30 26.27 -51.33 -23.78
C THR A 30 24.92 -51.99 -23.43
N GLY A 31 24.81 -53.31 -23.59
CA GLY A 31 23.57 -54.05 -23.38
C GLY A 31 22.60 -53.95 -24.56
N HIS A 32 21.37 -54.43 -24.37
CA HIS A 32 20.37 -54.44 -25.44
C HIS A 32 19.68 -53.08 -25.59
N PHE A 33 19.39 -52.67 -26.82
CA PHE A 33 18.62 -51.44 -27.10
C PHE A 33 17.31 -51.37 -26.32
N LEU A 34 16.65 -52.51 -26.11
CA LEU A 34 15.41 -52.61 -25.36
C LEU A 34 15.55 -52.14 -23.91
N ASP A 35 16.70 -52.39 -23.26
CA ASP A 35 16.99 -51.94 -21.90
C ASP A 35 17.03 -50.41 -21.81
N TRP A 36 17.59 -49.75 -22.82
CA TRP A 36 17.67 -48.29 -22.90
C TRP A 36 16.30 -47.66 -23.11
N VAL A 37 15.49 -48.22 -24.01
CA VAL A 37 14.13 -47.75 -24.25
C VAL A 37 13.26 -47.96 -23.00
N ILE A 38 13.31 -49.13 -22.37
CA ILE A 38 12.59 -49.41 -21.12
C ILE A 38 13.09 -48.51 -19.99
N GLY A 39 14.38 -48.25 -19.90
CA GLY A 39 14.97 -47.32 -18.93
C GLY A 39 14.41 -45.90 -19.09
N VAL A 40 14.43 -45.35 -20.30
CA VAL A 40 13.87 -44.01 -20.58
C VAL A 40 12.36 -43.99 -20.33
N ALA A 41 11.61 -44.98 -20.83
CA ALA A 41 10.16 -45.05 -20.66
C ALA A 41 9.77 -45.18 -19.19
N SER A 42 10.45 -46.05 -18.43
CA SER A 42 10.20 -46.24 -17.00
C SER A 42 10.56 -44.99 -16.20
N PHE A 43 11.68 -44.31 -16.50
CA PHE A 43 12.02 -43.04 -15.87
C PHE A 43 10.92 -42.00 -16.04
N TRP A 44 10.42 -41.83 -17.27
CA TRP A 44 9.34 -40.89 -17.58
C TRP A 44 8.03 -41.24 -16.90
N TRP A 45 7.66 -42.52 -16.95
CA TRP A 45 6.48 -43.01 -16.28
C TRP A 45 6.55 -42.77 -14.76
N LEU A 46 7.68 -43.12 -14.14
CA LEU A 46 7.93 -42.90 -12.71
C LEU A 46 7.87 -41.42 -12.35
N LEU A 47 8.40 -40.53 -13.19
CA LEU A 47 8.32 -39.09 -13.00
C LEU A 47 6.87 -38.60 -12.94
N VAL A 48 6.01 -39.07 -13.86
CA VAL A 48 4.59 -38.69 -13.91
C VAL A 48 3.86 -39.19 -12.67
N ILE A 49 3.98 -40.48 -12.35
CA ILE A 49 3.26 -41.07 -11.21
C ILE A 49 3.75 -40.52 -9.87
N VAL A 50 5.04 -40.13 -9.76
CA VAL A 50 5.55 -39.54 -8.51
C VAL A 50 5.11 -38.09 -8.36
N THR A 51 4.84 -37.38 -9.46
CA THR A 51 4.61 -35.94 -9.39
C THR A 51 3.13 -35.60 -9.35
N VAL A 52 2.33 -36.12 -10.28
CA VAL A 52 0.94 -35.66 -10.45
C VAL A 52 0.04 -36.10 -9.29
N PRO A 53 -0.10 -37.40 -8.97
CA PRO A 53 -0.99 -37.86 -7.90
C PRO A 53 -0.62 -37.28 -6.52
N TRP A 54 0.69 -37.25 -6.21
CA TRP A 54 1.17 -36.72 -4.94
C TRP A 54 0.97 -35.21 -4.80
N ASN A 55 1.19 -34.43 -5.87
CA ASN A 55 0.92 -33.00 -5.83
C ASN A 55 -0.57 -32.74 -5.56
N VAL A 56 -1.45 -33.43 -6.29
CA VAL A 56 -2.91 -33.29 -6.08
C VAL A 56 -3.32 -33.65 -4.66
N HIS A 57 -2.78 -34.74 -4.10
CA HIS A 57 -3.06 -35.14 -2.72
C HIS A 57 -2.66 -34.08 -1.71
N LEU A 58 -1.43 -33.58 -1.81
CA LEU A 58 -0.85 -32.65 -0.86
C LEU A 58 -1.47 -31.25 -0.98
N GLU A 59 -1.74 -30.79 -2.20
CA GLU A 59 -2.43 -29.54 -2.46
C GLU A 59 -3.87 -29.59 -1.93
N ALA A 60 -4.58 -30.69 -2.12
CA ALA A 60 -5.91 -30.88 -1.52
C ALA A 60 -5.85 -30.84 0.02
N ARG A 61 -4.80 -31.41 0.64
CA ARG A 61 -4.58 -31.35 2.10
C ARG A 61 -4.28 -29.93 2.58
N GLU A 62 -3.54 -29.15 1.80
CA GLU A 62 -3.22 -27.75 2.08
C GLU A 62 -4.48 -26.88 2.03
N VAL A 63 -5.30 -27.00 0.97
CA VAL A 63 -6.58 -26.30 0.84
C VAL A 63 -7.53 -26.63 2.00
N LEU A 64 -7.56 -27.88 2.49
CA LEU A 64 -8.36 -28.24 3.67
C LEU A 64 -7.84 -27.58 4.95
N ALA A 65 -6.52 -27.48 5.10
CA ALA A 65 -5.92 -26.81 6.24
C ALA A 65 -6.22 -25.30 6.23
N GLU A 66 -6.10 -24.65 5.06
CA GLU A 66 -6.47 -23.25 4.88
C GLU A 66 -7.97 -23.03 5.11
N GLY A 67 -8.84 -23.88 4.55
CA GLY A 67 -10.28 -23.81 4.78
C GLY A 67 -10.65 -23.95 6.26
N SER A 68 -9.93 -24.77 7.02
CA SER A 68 -10.12 -24.88 8.48
C SER A 68 -9.68 -23.62 9.22
N ALA A 69 -8.56 -23.00 8.80
CA ALA A 69 -8.09 -21.75 9.37
C ALA A 69 -9.02 -20.58 9.04
N SER A 70 -9.53 -20.51 7.82
CA SER A 70 -10.52 -19.50 7.40
C SER A 70 -11.81 -19.61 8.20
N ARG A 71 -12.32 -20.83 8.43
CA ARG A 71 -13.49 -21.06 9.29
C ARG A 71 -13.24 -20.61 10.73
N ALA A 72 -12.05 -20.86 11.28
CA ALA A 72 -11.68 -20.42 12.61
C ALA A 72 -11.61 -18.89 12.75
N ASN A 73 -11.42 -18.18 11.64
CA ASN A 73 -11.40 -16.72 11.55
C ASN A 73 -12.75 -16.14 11.03
N GLU A 74 -13.84 -16.90 11.11
CA GLU A 74 -15.20 -16.48 10.70
C GLU A 74 -15.34 -16.06 9.22
N ILE A 75 -14.39 -16.49 8.37
CA ILE A 75 -14.47 -16.27 6.92
C ILE A 75 -15.42 -17.33 6.34
N ALA A 76 -16.41 -16.90 5.55
CA ALA A 76 -17.36 -17.79 4.90
C ALA A 76 -16.66 -18.73 3.91
N VAL A 77 -16.77 -20.04 4.16
CA VAL A 77 -16.25 -21.09 3.27
C VAL A 77 -17.38 -22.07 2.96
N ASP A 78 -17.60 -22.36 1.67
CA ASP A 78 -18.64 -23.29 1.23
C ASP A 78 -18.31 -24.73 1.68
N PRO A 79 -19.16 -25.36 2.53
CA PRO A 79 -18.92 -26.72 3.00
C PRO A 79 -18.90 -27.75 1.86
N LYS A 80 -19.64 -27.54 0.77
CA LYS A 80 -19.66 -28.47 -0.37
C LYS A 80 -18.31 -28.53 -1.08
N GLN A 81 -17.62 -27.39 -1.18
CA GLN A 81 -16.28 -27.32 -1.76
C GLN A 81 -15.27 -28.06 -0.89
N LEU A 82 -15.34 -27.92 0.43
CA LEU A 82 -14.45 -28.63 1.35
C LEU A 82 -14.65 -30.15 1.28
N ASP A 83 -15.89 -30.63 1.16
CA ASP A 83 -16.15 -32.06 1.04
C ASP A 83 -15.68 -32.64 -0.30
N TYR A 84 -15.79 -31.86 -1.39
CA TYR A 84 -15.18 -32.20 -2.67
C TYR A 84 -13.65 -32.33 -2.56
N VAL A 85 -12.98 -31.37 -1.92
CA VAL A 85 -11.53 -31.39 -1.72
C VAL A 85 -11.11 -32.57 -0.83
N LYS A 86 -11.87 -32.91 0.22
CA LYS A 86 -11.62 -34.13 1.04
C LYS A 86 -11.67 -35.40 0.21
N MET A 87 -12.66 -35.52 -0.68
CA MET A 87 -12.75 -36.65 -1.59
C MET A 87 -11.54 -36.73 -2.52
N ILE A 88 -11.13 -35.60 -3.11
CA ILE A 88 -9.92 -35.54 -3.96
C ILE A 88 -8.69 -35.98 -3.16
N ALA A 89 -8.50 -35.46 -1.95
CA ALA A 89 -7.37 -35.84 -1.10
C ALA A 89 -7.33 -37.35 -0.87
N LYS A 90 -8.46 -37.99 -0.55
CA LYS A 90 -8.50 -39.44 -0.31
C LYS A 90 -8.23 -40.24 -1.60
N ARG A 91 -8.88 -39.88 -2.71
CA ARG A 91 -8.76 -40.61 -3.98
C ARG A 91 -7.38 -40.49 -4.59
N SER A 92 -6.79 -39.29 -4.58
CA SER A 92 -5.44 -39.06 -5.11
C SER A 92 -4.37 -39.85 -4.34
N LEU A 93 -4.52 -40.04 -3.02
CA LEU A 93 -3.63 -40.90 -2.24
C LEU A 93 -3.73 -42.36 -2.70
N THR A 94 -4.96 -42.88 -2.83
CA THR A 94 -5.17 -44.25 -3.31
C THR A 94 -4.59 -44.44 -4.71
N VAL A 95 -4.81 -43.49 -5.61
CA VAL A 95 -4.26 -43.52 -6.97
C VAL A 95 -2.73 -43.47 -6.94
N ALA A 96 -2.13 -42.62 -6.12
CA ALA A 96 -0.68 -42.54 -5.97
C ALA A 96 -0.09 -43.88 -5.55
N ILE A 97 -0.59 -44.46 -4.46
CA ILE A 97 -0.09 -45.73 -3.92
C ILE A 97 -0.30 -46.86 -4.93
N ALA A 98 -1.51 -46.97 -5.51
CA ALA A 98 -1.84 -48.01 -6.47
C ALA A 98 -0.94 -47.94 -7.71
N LEU A 99 -0.72 -46.74 -8.28
CA LEU A 99 0.16 -46.56 -9.43
C LEU A 99 1.59 -47.00 -9.13
N HIS A 100 2.15 -46.67 -7.97
CA HIS A 100 3.52 -47.08 -7.64
C HIS A 100 3.62 -48.58 -7.40
N LEU A 101 2.67 -49.19 -6.69
CA LEU A 101 2.67 -50.63 -6.46
C LEU A 101 2.50 -51.41 -7.77
N LEU A 102 1.55 -51.03 -8.61
CA LEU A 102 1.35 -51.66 -9.91
C LEU A 102 2.56 -51.47 -10.82
N SER A 103 3.19 -50.29 -10.80
CA SER A 103 4.42 -50.04 -11.57
C SER A 103 5.59 -50.87 -11.05
N ALA A 104 5.76 -50.98 -9.74
CA ALA A 104 6.81 -51.79 -9.13
C ALA A 104 6.65 -53.27 -9.49
N VAL A 105 5.42 -53.80 -9.40
CA VAL A 105 5.12 -55.18 -9.79
C VAL A 105 5.34 -55.39 -11.30
N GLY A 106 4.83 -54.49 -12.15
CA GLY A 106 5.00 -54.58 -13.59
C GLY A 106 6.47 -54.57 -14.01
N LEU A 107 7.26 -53.63 -13.47
CA LEU A 107 8.70 -53.53 -13.75
C LEU A 107 9.48 -54.74 -13.21
N TYR A 108 9.08 -55.26 -12.05
CA TYR A 108 9.68 -56.48 -11.49
C TYR A 108 9.39 -57.69 -12.39
N ILE A 109 8.15 -57.84 -12.88
CA ILE A 109 7.78 -58.91 -13.81
C ILE A 109 8.62 -58.83 -15.09
N LEU A 110 8.80 -57.64 -15.67
CA LEU A 110 9.64 -57.46 -16.86
C LEU A 110 11.10 -57.90 -16.62
N ALA A 111 11.62 -57.69 -15.42
CA ALA A 111 12.95 -58.16 -15.06
C ALA A 111 13.00 -59.67 -14.82
N ALA A 112 12.03 -60.20 -14.08
CA ALA A 112 11.96 -61.62 -13.74
C ALA A 112 11.72 -62.52 -14.96
N THR A 113 11.06 -62.02 -16.01
CA THR A 113 10.89 -62.73 -17.30
C THR A 113 12.08 -62.57 -18.24
N GLY A 114 13.13 -61.83 -17.84
CA GLY A 114 14.34 -61.63 -18.63
C GLY A 114 14.18 -60.64 -19.78
N ILE A 115 13.10 -59.85 -19.83
CA ILE A 115 12.89 -58.83 -20.88
C ILE A 115 13.86 -57.68 -20.71
N SER A 116 14.06 -57.21 -19.46
CA SER A 116 15.02 -56.15 -19.18
C SER A 116 15.54 -56.17 -17.74
N ALA A 117 16.85 -56.21 -17.56
CA ALA A 117 17.48 -56.15 -16.25
C ALA A 117 17.22 -54.81 -15.53
N VAL A 118 16.96 -53.74 -16.29
CA VAL A 118 16.62 -52.40 -15.77
C VAL A 118 15.34 -52.44 -14.93
N GLY A 119 14.45 -53.40 -15.18
CA GLY A 119 13.21 -53.56 -14.42
C GLY A 119 13.42 -53.76 -12.91
N TYR A 120 14.50 -54.39 -12.47
CA TYR A 120 14.80 -54.53 -11.03
C TYR A 120 15.08 -53.17 -10.38
N VAL A 121 15.93 -52.35 -11.01
CA VAL A 121 16.28 -51.01 -10.53
C VAL A 121 15.06 -50.10 -10.57
N SER A 122 14.31 -50.11 -11.68
CA SER A 122 13.10 -49.29 -11.83
C SER A 122 11.99 -49.70 -10.86
N SER A 123 11.85 -51.00 -10.53
CA SER A 123 10.91 -51.48 -9.51
C SER A 123 11.29 -50.98 -8.10
N GLY A 124 12.56 -51.11 -7.73
CA GLY A 124 13.08 -50.55 -6.47
C GLY A 124 12.89 -49.04 -6.39
N ALA A 125 13.17 -48.32 -7.48
CA ALA A 125 12.94 -46.88 -7.59
C ALA A 125 11.46 -46.53 -7.39
N ALA A 126 10.52 -47.28 -7.98
CA ALA A 126 9.09 -47.06 -7.81
C ALA A 126 8.67 -47.16 -6.32
N LEU A 127 9.18 -48.16 -5.59
CA LEU A 127 8.88 -48.33 -4.17
C LEU A 127 9.51 -47.21 -3.32
N LEU A 128 10.78 -46.88 -3.56
CA LEU A 128 11.46 -45.80 -2.83
C LEU A 128 10.80 -44.44 -3.05
N LEU A 129 10.43 -44.14 -4.30
CA LEU A 129 9.78 -42.89 -4.68
C LEU A 129 8.39 -42.73 -4.07
N THR A 130 7.73 -43.84 -3.72
CA THR A 130 6.45 -43.82 -2.99
C THR A 130 6.59 -43.09 -1.65
N ALA A 131 7.72 -43.23 -0.95
CA ALA A 131 7.94 -42.60 0.36
C ALA A 131 8.77 -41.30 0.28
N LEU A 132 9.74 -41.26 -0.62
CA LEU A 132 10.70 -40.15 -0.69
C LEU A 132 10.05 -38.82 -1.12
N ARG A 133 9.19 -38.85 -2.14
CA ARG A 133 8.56 -37.63 -2.65
C ARG A 133 7.59 -36.98 -1.64
N PRO A 134 6.70 -37.74 -0.97
CA PRO A 134 5.87 -37.20 0.11
C PRO A 134 6.68 -36.60 1.24
N ALA A 135 7.79 -37.25 1.64
CA ALA A 135 8.63 -36.76 2.72
C ALA A 135 9.23 -35.38 2.41
N VAL A 136 9.73 -35.17 1.19
CA VAL A 136 10.27 -33.87 0.75
C VAL A 136 9.18 -32.79 0.77
N ARG A 137 8.00 -33.09 0.22
CA ARG A 137 6.88 -32.14 0.21
C ARG A 137 6.35 -31.84 1.62
N PHE A 138 6.30 -32.84 2.49
CA PHE A 138 5.93 -32.66 3.89
C PHE A 138 6.90 -31.72 4.62
N TYR A 139 8.20 -31.88 4.38
CA TYR A 139 9.20 -30.95 4.90
C TYR A 139 9.00 -29.52 4.38
N GLN A 140 8.73 -29.34 3.08
CA GLN A 140 8.44 -28.03 2.50
C GLN A 140 7.21 -27.37 3.14
N TYR A 141 6.15 -28.15 3.34
CA TYR A 141 4.95 -27.69 4.03
C TYR A 141 5.26 -27.26 5.48
N LEU A 142 5.99 -28.08 6.23
CA LEU A 142 6.37 -27.75 7.61
C LEU A 142 7.23 -26.48 7.66
N ALA A 143 8.19 -26.34 6.75
CA ALA A 143 9.04 -25.16 6.66
C ALA A 143 8.22 -23.89 6.32
N ALA A 144 7.28 -23.98 5.38
CA ALA A 144 6.38 -22.88 5.03
C ALA A 144 5.49 -22.50 6.22
N ARG A 145 4.92 -23.48 6.91
CA ARG A 145 4.07 -23.25 8.07
C ARG A 145 4.82 -22.63 9.26
N LEU A 146 6.03 -23.11 9.53
CA LEU A 146 6.91 -22.50 10.54
C LEU A 146 7.30 -21.06 10.16
N ARG A 147 7.51 -20.78 8.87
CA ARG A 147 7.77 -19.42 8.38
C ARG A 147 6.57 -18.51 8.59
N MET A 148 5.35 -18.98 8.31
CA MET A 148 4.12 -18.22 8.56
C MET A 148 3.94 -17.91 10.05
N ILE A 149 4.09 -18.91 10.93
CA ILE A 149 4.01 -18.71 12.39
C ILE A 149 5.08 -17.72 12.86
N ARG A 150 6.32 -17.86 12.38
CA ARG A 150 7.40 -16.93 12.70
C ARG A 150 7.09 -15.51 12.23
N GLN A 151 6.46 -15.34 11.07
CA GLN A 151 6.07 -14.04 10.56
C GLN A 151 5.00 -13.40 11.45
N GLU A 152 4.05 -14.18 11.96
CA GLU A 152 3.03 -13.71 12.90
C GLU A 152 3.64 -13.25 14.24
N PHE A 153 4.72 -13.89 14.70
CA PHE A 153 5.46 -13.41 15.88
C PHE A 153 6.29 -12.15 15.61
N LYS A 154 6.87 -12.00 14.41
CA LYS A 154 7.77 -10.88 14.10
C LYS A 154 7.03 -9.60 13.68
N TYR A 155 5.91 -9.76 12.98
CA TYR A 155 5.07 -8.67 12.48
C TYR A 155 3.60 -9.05 12.69
N PRO A 156 3.07 -8.90 13.92
CA PRO A 156 1.67 -9.17 14.19
C PRO A 156 0.80 -8.30 13.29
N ARG A 157 -0.22 -8.90 12.66
CA ARG A 157 -1.14 -8.16 11.78
C ARG A 157 -1.80 -6.98 12.50
N ARG A 158 -2.06 -7.14 13.80
CA ARG A 158 -2.62 -6.11 14.67
C ARG A 158 -1.71 -4.87 14.74
N ASP A 159 -0.41 -5.08 14.91
CA ASP A 159 0.56 -3.98 15.03
C ASP A 159 0.71 -3.22 13.71
N VAL A 160 0.67 -3.93 12.57
CA VAL A 160 0.71 -3.31 11.24
C VAL A 160 -0.56 -2.49 10.98
N MET A 161 -1.73 -3.03 11.33
CA MET A 161 -3.01 -2.30 11.20
C MET A 161 -3.07 -1.10 12.14
N GLU A 162 -2.55 -1.23 13.37
CA GLU A 162 -2.43 -0.11 14.30
C GLU A 162 -1.51 0.99 13.73
N LEU A 163 -0.36 0.61 13.17
CA LEU A 163 0.54 1.55 12.53
C LEU A 163 -0.12 2.26 11.34
N GLN A 164 -0.83 1.53 10.48
CA GLN A 164 -1.57 2.11 9.36
C GLN A 164 -2.62 3.11 9.83
N ASN A 165 -3.43 2.74 10.82
CA ASN A 165 -4.45 3.64 11.39
C ASN A 165 -3.82 4.90 12.00
N ARG A 166 -2.70 4.74 12.72
CA ARG A 166 -1.94 5.88 13.27
C ARG A 166 -1.36 6.77 12.18
N PHE A 167 -0.89 6.18 11.09
CA PHE A 167 -0.37 6.92 9.94
C PHE A 167 -1.47 7.69 9.22
N GLU A 168 -2.64 7.09 8.97
CA GLU A 168 -3.79 7.77 8.38
C GLU A 168 -4.31 8.91 9.26
N ALA A 169 -4.31 8.72 10.58
CA ALA A 169 -4.66 9.78 11.53
C ALA A 169 -3.66 10.93 11.44
N LEU A 170 -2.36 10.62 11.38
CA LEU A 170 -1.31 11.62 11.23
C LEU A 170 -1.42 12.38 9.90
N GLU A 171 -1.67 11.68 8.79
CA GLU A 171 -1.85 12.31 7.48
C GLU A 171 -3.05 13.27 7.47
N ARG A 172 -4.16 12.86 8.08
CA ARG A 172 -5.34 13.72 8.26
C ARG A 172 -5.03 14.97 9.09
N SER A 173 -4.28 14.82 10.19
CA SER A 173 -3.85 15.96 11.01
C SER A 173 -2.92 16.90 10.24
N VAL A 174 -1.97 16.37 9.47
CA VAL A 174 -1.06 17.19 8.65
C VAL A 174 -1.82 17.95 7.57
N LYS A 175 -2.75 17.30 6.86
CA LYS A 175 -3.61 17.98 5.88
C LYS A 175 -4.44 19.10 6.52
N GLY A 176 -5.06 18.83 7.67
CA GLY A 176 -5.82 19.86 8.40
C GLY A 176 -4.97 21.05 8.82
N LEU A 177 -3.72 20.83 9.25
CA LEU A 177 -2.77 21.92 9.54
C LEU A 177 -2.38 22.68 8.28
N GLN A 178 -2.17 21.98 7.16
CA GLN A 178 -1.81 22.61 5.89
C GLN A 178 -2.95 23.51 5.39
N GLU A 179 -4.20 23.05 5.44
CA GLU A 179 -5.39 23.86 5.09
C GLU A 179 -5.52 25.09 6.00
N GLN A 180 -5.27 24.97 7.31
CA GLN A 180 -5.31 26.11 8.22
C GLN A 180 -4.20 27.14 7.99
N LEU A 181 -3.08 26.72 7.42
CA LEU A 181 -1.91 27.57 7.17
C LEU A 181 -1.83 28.07 5.73
N ASP A 182 -2.70 27.60 4.83
CA ASP A 182 -2.69 28.00 3.42
C ASP A 182 -3.27 29.43 3.23
N PRO A 183 -2.49 30.41 2.75
CA PRO A 183 -3.00 31.76 2.52
C PRO A 183 -4.07 31.84 1.43
N GLN A 184 -4.16 30.85 0.54
CA GLN A 184 -5.15 30.80 -0.55
C GLN A 184 -6.53 30.36 -0.06
N GLU A 185 -6.60 29.64 1.05
CA GLU A 185 -7.84 29.17 1.62
C GLU A 185 -8.55 30.30 2.39
N PRO A 186 -9.77 30.72 2.01
CA PRO A 186 -10.42 31.92 2.57
C PRO A 186 -10.64 31.86 4.09
N TYR A 187 -10.83 30.65 4.62
CA TYR A 187 -11.08 30.38 6.03
C TYR A 187 -9.82 29.95 6.79
N SER A 188 -8.65 29.96 6.15
CA SER A 188 -7.41 29.64 6.84
C SER A 188 -7.12 30.68 7.92
N TRP A 189 -6.36 30.25 8.92
CA TRP A 189 -5.94 31.12 10.00
C TRP A 189 -5.10 32.28 9.46
N VAL A 190 -4.22 31.99 8.49
CA VAL A 190 -3.37 33.00 7.84
C VAL A 190 -4.20 34.02 7.06
N ALA A 191 -5.13 33.58 6.21
CA ALA A 191 -5.99 34.48 5.43
C ALA A 191 -6.90 35.34 6.33
N THR A 192 -7.41 34.75 7.41
CA THR A 192 -8.22 35.48 8.39
C THR A 192 -7.40 36.54 9.11
N HIS A 193 -6.17 36.20 9.52
CA HIS A 193 -5.30 37.15 10.19
C HIS A 193 -4.85 38.29 9.27
N GLN A 194 -4.56 37.98 8.00
CA GLN A 194 -4.25 38.97 6.97
C GLN A 194 -5.39 39.98 6.78
N ARG A 195 -6.64 39.50 6.66
CA ARG A 195 -7.83 40.35 6.54
C ARG A 195 -8.00 41.28 7.75
N TYR A 196 -7.84 40.74 8.96
CA TYR A 196 -7.90 41.52 10.19
C TYR A 196 -6.83 42.61 10.22
N TRP A 197 -5.62 42.29 9.74
CA TRP A 197 -4.53 43.25 9.62
C TRP A 197 -4.84 44.37 8.63
N GLU A 198 -5.39 44.03 7.46
CA GLU A 198 -5.79 45.02 6.45
C GLU A 198 -6.92 45.93 6.93
N GLU A 199 -7.92 45.36 7.61
CA GLU A 199 -9.03 46.12 8.19
C GLU A 199 -8.54 47.06 9.30
N THR A 200 -7.66 46.58 10.18
CA THR A 200 -7.03 47.41 11.22
C THR A 200 -6.23 48.56 10.60
N ARG A 201 -5.48 48.28 9.52
CA ARG A 201 -4.70 49.31 8.80
C ARG A 201 -5.60 50.37 8.16
N LYS A 202 -6.75 49.97 7.61
CA LYS A 202 -7.75 50.92 7.07
C LYS A 202 -8.34 51.78 8.17
N GLY A 203 -8.75 51.18 9.29
CA GLY A 203 -9.27 51.93 10.45
C GLY A 203 -8.26 52.93 11.02
N LEU A 204 -6.97 52.58 11.05
CA LEU A 204 -5.90 53.51 11.44
C LEU A 204 -5.77 54.69 10.46
N ALA A 205 -5.85 54.43 9.15
CA ALA A 205 -5.79 55.49 8.15
C ALA A 205 -7.00 56.43 8.20
N GLU A 206 -8.20 55.89 8.47
CA GLU A 206 -9.41 56.70 8.69
C GLU A 206 -9.30 57.56 9.95
N LEU A 207 -8.76 57.00 11.05
CA LEU A 207 -8.52 57.75 12.27
C LEU A 207 -7.54 58.90 12.03
N GLU A 208 -6.42 58.63 11.34
CA GLU A 208 -5.42 59.65 10.97
C GLU A 208 -6.05 60.77 10.13
N ALA A 209 -6.86 60.42 9.13
CA ALA A 209 -7.58 61.40 8.32
C ALA A 209 -8.57 62.23 9.16
N SER A 210 -9.27 61.60 10.11
CA SER A 210 -10.20 62.31 11.01
C SER A 210 -9.46 63.28 11.94
N MET A 211 -8.26 62.92 12.41
CA MET A 211 -7.43 63.78 13.24
C MET A 211 -6.92 64.98 12.43
N ALA A 212 -6.43 64.76 11.22
CA ALA A 212 -6.02 65.83 10.32
C ALA A 212 -7.18 66.80 10.00
N GLN A 213 -8.39 66.29 9.81
CA GLN A 213 -9.58 67.11 9.59
C GLN A 213 -9.97 67.92 10.84
N LEU A 214 -9.89 67.32 12.02
CA LEU A 214 -10.15 68.02 13.29
C LEU A 214 -9.15 69.15 13.53
N GLU A 215 -7.86 68.90 13.29
CA GLU A 215 -6.81 69.93 13.37
C GLU A 215 -7.06 71.08 12.38
N ALA A 216 -7.42 70.75 11.13
CA ALA A 216 -7.73 71.75 10.11
C ALA A 216 -8.95 72.61 10.49
N ASN A 217 -10.03 71.97 10.94
CA ASN A 217 -11.25 72.67 11.39
C ASN A 217 -10.97 73.55 12.61
N ASN A 218 -10.22 73.03 13.59
CA ASN A 218 -9.84 73.77 14.79
C ASN A 218 -9.02 75.02 14.45
N ASN A 219 -8.01 74.89 13.57
CA ASN A 219 -7.24 76.03 13.08
C ASN A 219 -8.10 77.06 12.34
N ALA A 220 -9.05 76.61 11.50
CA ALA A 220 -9.96 77.49 10.79
C ALA A 220 -10.89 78.26 11.73
N GLU A 221 -11.44 77.60 12.77
CA GLU A 221 -12.26 78.23 13.80
C GLU A 221 -11.44 79.23 14.63
N HIS A 222 -10.19 78.92 15.00
CA HIS A 222 -9.32 79.88 15.68
C HIS A 222 -9.05 81.13 14.84
N GLN A 223 -8.79 80.97 13.54
CA GLN A 223 -8.64 82.10 12.62
C GLN A 223 -9.93 82.91 12.45
N ARG A 224 -11.09 82.24 12.49
CA ARG A 224 -12.39 82.92 12.45
C ARG A 224 -12.63 83.72 13.74
N LEU A 225 -12.43 83.11 14.90
CA LEU A 225 -12.57 83.76 16.21
C LEU A 225 -11.65 84.98 16.35
N ALA A 226 -10.40 84.87 15.86
CA ALA A 226 -9.46 85.98 15.83
C ALA A 226 -9.99 87.16 14.99
N ARG A 227 -10.47 86.89 13.78
CA ARG A 227 -11.09 87.91 12.90
C ARG A 227 -12.35 88.52 13.50
N ASP A 228 -13.23 87.71 14.08
CA ASP A 228 -14.45 88.20 14.73
C ASP A 228 -14.11 89.08 15.95
N SER A 229 -13.06 88.73 16.70
CA SER A 229 -12.55 89.54 17.81
C SER A 229 -11.95 90.88 17.33
N GLU A 230 -11.14 90.86 16.28
CA GLU A 230 -10.60 92.09 15.66
C GLU A 230 -11.73 93.02 15.18
N ASN A 231 -12.74 92.46 14.51
CA ASN A 231 -13.91 93.21 14.05
C ASN A 231 -14.70 93.81 15.22
N ALA A 232 -14.94 93.04 16.29
CA ALA A 232 -15.63 93.53 17.47
C ALA A 232 -14.85 94.65 18.19
N ILE A 233 -13.51 94.55 18.27
CA ILE A 233 -12.65 95.61 18.81
C ILE A 233 -12.73 96.88 17.94
N ALA A 234 -12.69 96.73 16.61
CA ALA A 234 -12.82 97.86 15.69
C ALA A 234 -14.18 98.56 15.83
N GLN A 235 -15.26 97.79 15.98
CA GLN A 235 -16.60 98.33 16.21
C GLN A 235 -16.71 99.06 17.55
N LEU A 236 -16.22 98.47 18.65
CA LEU A 236 -16.17 99.12 19.96
C LEU A 236 -15.33 100.41 19.96
N THR A 237 -14.24 100.42 19.20
CA THR A 237 -13.40 101.61 19.03
C THR A 237 -14.14 102.71 18.27
N THR A 238 -14.85 102.33 17.20
CA THR A 238 -15.69 103.25 16.41
C THR A 238 -16.82 103.83 17.26
N ASP A 239 -17.51 102.98 18.03
CA ASP A 239 -18.58 103.39 18.94
C ASP A 239 -18.05 104.29 20.06
N SER A 240 -16.85 104.02 20.59
CA SER A 240 -16.18 104.90 21.56
C SER A 240 -15.85 106.26 20.95
N GLN A 241 -15.35 106.29 19.71
CA GLN A 241 -15.06 107.52 18.99
C GLN A 241 -16.34 108.33 18.69
N PHE A 242 -17.45 107.66 18.36
CA PHE A 242 -18.75 108.29 18.22
C PHE A 242 -19.23 108.91 19.55
N LEU A 243 -19.12 108.18 20.66
CA LEU A 243 -19.50 108.68 21.99
C LEU A 243 -18.64 109.88 22.42
N ASP A 244 -17.33 109.87 22.12
CA ASP A 244 -16.45 111.02 22.37
C ASP A 244 -16.83 112.23 21.50
N ASN A 245 -17.16 112.03 20.21
CA ASN A 245 -17.66 113.10 19.35
C ASN A 245 -19.00 113.68 19.84
N VAL A 246 -19.93 112.83 20.30
CA VAL A 246 -21.20 113.28 20.91
C VAL A 246 -20.93 114.06 22.21
N ARG A 247 -19.97 113.60 23.02
CA ARG A 247 -19.55 114.31 24.24
C ARG A 247 -18.93 115.67 23.90
N GLU A 248 -18.13 115.78 22.85
CA GLU A 248 -17.60 117.06 22.36
C GLU A 248 -18.70 118.01 21.87
N ILE A 249 -19.70 117.51 21.11
CA ILE A 249 -20.83 118.31 20.65
C ILE A 249 -21.67 118.83 21.84
N ILE A 250 -21.95 117.99 22.83
CA ILE A 250 -22.65 118.41 24.06
C ILE A 250 -21.83 119.47 24.81
N ARG A 251 -20.50 119.32 24.86
CA ARG A 251 -19.61 120.31 25.48
C ARG A 251 -19.63 121.62 24.69
N PHE A 252 -19.63 121.57 23.37
CA PHE A 252 -19.74 122.74 22.50
C PHE A 252 -21.04 123.50 22.73
N PHE A 253 -22.19 122.82 22.78
CA PHE A 253 -23.49 123.43 23.09
C PHE A 253 -23.60 123.97 24.51
N LYS A 254 -22.85 123.44 25.48
CA LYS A 254 -22.86 123.90 26.88
C LYS A 254 -21.95 125.11 27.12
N THR A 255 -21.13 125.50 26.14
CA THR A 255 -20.17 126.62 26.24
C THR A 255 -20.51 127.80 25.31
N ALA A 256 -21.64 127.72 24.59
CA ALA A 256 -22.24 128.81 23.80
C ALA A 256 -23.47 129.35 24.55
#